data_AF-A0A5M3N0Q5-F1
#
_entry.id   AF-A0A5M3N0Q5-F1
#
_cell.length_a   1.000
_cell.length_b   1.000
_cell.length_c   1.000
_cell.angle_alpha   90.00
_cell.angle_beta   90.00
_cell.angle_gamma   90.00
#
_symmetry.space_group_name_H-M   'P 1'
#
loop_
_entity.id
_entity.type
_entity.pdbx_description
1 polymer ?
#
loop_
_entity_poly.entity_id
_entity_poly.type
_entity_poly.pdbx_seq_one_letter_code
_entity_poly.pdbx_strand_id
1 'polypeptide(L)'
;MKTLGLKAAVAQQTPAVTRQYKAFLRTVRQQDHIKLMKEAGRGNVLDGIDTTKPGELAVACLACPHPGINLPSGWEETDVSRKFLYCLFLAMDTNFRLKNRNRGESATDVELHNGLAYFVKTGPYMDYIHCTKAQRDISTCLGFRLLSSAETKFYHGLRATGVGMVICARHELICVLGVGDLQAGERYPNMDYIFFSTMAIVFLLLVVISYDIACQRRINLFKQMDSLPLDMQMSVMTLADILMFGIPKFHGPGHNKKCATQYSLNLMWGAGRTDGEGIERRWGDLGRAITMTKEMSPGARHDTLDMLFSLHNPLKYYMLGVSLRARLLVALDHRAFQQKALATFSASINSEN
;
A
#
# COMPACT_ATOMS: atom_id res chain seq x y z
N MET A 1 -59.87 -51.15 -21.24
CA MET A 1 -58.56 -50.79 -21.84
C MET A 1 -58.76 -49.68 -22.87
N LYS A 2 -58.59 -48.42 -22.48
CA LYS A 2 -58.36 -47.30 -23.41
C LYS A 2 -57.33 -46.37 -22.77
N THR A 3 -56.30 -46.11 -23.56
CA THR A 3 -55.01 -45.50 -23.23
C THR A 3 -55.13 -44.00 -22.99
N LEU A 4 -54.65 -43.54 -21.83
CA LEU A 4 -54.39 -42.12 -21.55
C LEU A 4 -53.08 -41.73 -22.23
N GLY A 5 -53.17 -41.00 -23.33
CA GLY A 5 -52.01 -40.40 -23.99
C GLY A 5 -51.49 -39.22 -23.18
N LEU A 6 -50.26 -39.35 -22.64
CA LEU A 6 -49.47 -38.20 -22.19
C LEU A 6 -49.19 -37.29 -23.38
N LYS A 7 -49.74 -36.06 -23.37
CA LYS A 7 -49.24 -34.98 -24.20
C LYS A 7 -47.93 -34.49 -23.61
N ALA A 8 -46.84 -34.69 -24.32
CA ALA A 8 -45.54 -34.12 -24.02
C ALA A 8 -45.66 -32.57 -24.02
N ALA A 9 -45.32 -31.95 -22.89
CA ALA A 9 -45.14 -30.51 -22.83
C ALA A 9 -43.91 -30.15 -23.68
N VAL A 10 -44.14 -29.46 -24.79
CA VAL A 10 -43.07 -28.85 -25.58
C VAL A 10 -42.42 -27.78 -24.71
N ALA A 11 -41.18 -28.01 -24.29
CA ALA A 11 -40.36 -27.00 -23.66
C ALA A 11 -40.19 -25.84 -24.65
N GLN A 12 -40.80 -24.70 -24.36
CA GLN A 12 -40.48 -23.45 -25.04
C GLN A 12 -39.00 -23.16 -24.80
N GLN A 13 -38.20 -23.22 -25.87
CA GLN A 13 -36.84 -22.67 -25.86
C GLN A 13 -36.96 -21.17 -25.56
N THR A 14 -36.54 -20.78 -24.36
CA THR A 14 -36.26 -19.38 -24.07
C THR A 14 -35.21 -18.89 -25.07
N PRO A 15 -35.44 -17.76 -25.77
CA PRO A 15 -34.46 -17.23 -26.70
C PRO A 15 -33.15 -16.98 -25.94
N ALA A 16 -32.04 -17.48 -26.49
CA ALA A 16 -30.72 -17.33 -25.91
C ALA A 16 -30.42 -15.84 -25.71
N VAL A 17 -30.48 -15.36 -24.47
CA VAL A 17 -29.99 -14.02 -24.12
C VAL A 17 -28.50 -14.02 -24.48
N THR A 18 -28.19 -13.36 -25.58
CA THR A 18 -26.85 -13.25 -26.14
C THR A 18 -25.86 -12.78 -25.07
N ARG A 19 -24.68 -13.40 -25.01
CA ARG A 19 -23.57 -13.17 -24.05
C ARG A 19 -22.94 -11.76 -24.10
N GLN A 20 -23.73 -10.69 -24.15
CA GLN A 20 -23.24 -9.31 -24.23
C GLN A 20 -22.52 -8.86 -22.96
N TYR A 21 -22.87 -9.42 -21.79
CA TYR A 21 -22.21 -9.08 -20.52
C TYR A 21 -20.70 -9.32 -20.54
N LYS A 22 -20.23 -10.45 -21.09
CA LYS A 22 -18.80 -10.75 -21.18
C LYS A 22 -18.07 -9.81 -22.15
N ALA A 23 -18.72 -9.45 -23.25
CA ALA A 23 -18.18 -8.48 -24.20
C ALA A 23 -18.08 -7.09 -23.54
N PHE A 24 -19.14 -6.66 -22.86
CA PHE A 24 -19.17 -5.40 -22.11
C PHE A 24 -18.07 -5.31 -21.05
N LEU A 25 -17.89 -6.33 -20.20
CA LEU A 25 -16.81 -6.35 -19.21
C LEU A 25 -15.42 -6.25 -19.86
N ARG A 26 -15.21 -6.89 -21.02
CA ARG A 26 -13.97 -6.78 -21.77
C ARG A 26 -13.76 -5.37 -22.31
N THR A 27 -14.80 -4.76 -22.87
CA THR A 27 -14.76 -3.37 -23.36
C THR A 27 -14.41 -2.40 -22.24
N VAL A 28 -15.05 -2.53 -21.07
CA VAL A 28 -14.74 -1.70 -19.88
C VAL A 28 -13.26 -1.84 -19.51
N ARG A 29 -12.77 -3.08 -19.41
CA ARG A 29 -11.37 -3.34 -19.05
C ARG A 29 -10.37 -2.77 -20.07
N GLN A 30 -10.68 -2.85 -21.36
CA GLN A 30 -9.86 -2.25 -22.42
C GLN A 30 -9.91 -0.73 -22.40
N GLN A 31 -11.09 -0.14 -22.15
CA GLN A 31 -11.25 1.30 -22.00
C GLN A 31 -10.42 1.82 -20.82
N ASP A 32 -10.49 1.14 -19.68
CA ASP A 32 -9.75 1.45 -18.47
C ASP A 32 -8.23 1.42 -18.71
N HIS A 33 -7.74 0.38 -19.39
CA HIS A 33 -6.35 0.31 -19.81
C HIS A 33 -5.91 1.49 -20.69
N ILE A 34 -6.69 1.79 -21.74
CA ILE A 34 -6.41 2.94 -22.62
C ILE A 34 -6.44 4.26 -21.84
N LYS A 35 -7.34 4.38 -20.86
CA LYS A 35 -7.44 5.57 -20.02
C LYS A 35 -6.15 5.79 -19.21
N LEU A 36 -5.61 4.75 -18.55
CA LEU A 36 -4.34 4.90 -17.83
C LEU A 36 -3.18 5.25 -18.75
N MET A 37 -3.10 4.60 -19.91
CA MET A 37 -2.06 4.92 -20.90
C MET A 37 -2.13 6.39 -21.36
N LYS A 38 -3.35 6.92 -21.54
CA LYS A 38 -3.58 8.33 -21.87
C LYS A 38 -3.20 9.27 -20.73
N GLU A 39 -3.62 8.96 -19.50
CA GLU A 39 -3.34 9.77 -18.31
C GLU A 39 -1.83 9.83 -18.02
N ALA A 40 -1.10 8.74 -18.25
CA ALA A 40 0.36 8.70 -18.17
C ALA A 40 1.07 9.27 -19.41
N GLY A 41 0.33 9.82 -20.39
CA GLY A 41 0.90 10.46 -21.57
C GLY A 41 1.61 9.50 -22.54
N ARG A 42 1.38 8.18 -22.44
CA ARG A 42 2.09 7.18 -23.25
C ARG A 42 1.82 7.30 -24.75
N GLY A 43 0.70 7.88 -25.14
CA GLY A 43 0.41 8.19 -26.54
C GLY A 43 1.34 9.22 -27.18
N ASN A 44 2.12 9.97 -26.38
CA ASN A 44 3.09 10.96 -26.86
C ASN A 44 4.52 10.39 -26.99
N VAL A 45 4.71 9.12 -26.66
CA VAL A 45 6.00 8.41 -26.73
C VAL A 45 5.93 7.41 -27.87
N LEU A 46 6.98 7.35 -28.69
CA LEU A 46 7.10 6.33 -29.74
C LEU A 46 7.01 4.93 -29.10
N ASP A 47 6.13 4.09 -29.61
CA ASP A 47 5.82 2.78 -29.03
C ASP A 47 5.50 2.85 -27.53
N GLY A 48 4.87 3.95 -27.10
CA GLY A 48 4.75 4.29 -25.68
C GLY A 48 4.00 3.27 -24.85
N ILE A 49 3.04 2.53 -25.44
CA ILE A 49 2.34 1.42 -24.78
C ILE A 49 3.32 0.28 -24.52
N ASP A 50 4.02 -0.21 -25.55
CA ASP A 50 4.94 -1.34 -25.46
C ASP A 50 6.20 -1.02 -24.64
N THR A 51 6.62 0.24 -24.60
CA THR A 51 7.80 0.72 -23.89
C THR A 51 7.51 1.23 -22.47
N THR A 52 6.26 1.09 -21.98
CA THR A 52 5.90 1.48 -20.60
C THR A 52 6.70 0.65 -19.61
N LYS A 53 7.49 1.32 -18.76
CA LYS A 53 8.32 0.67 -17.75
C LYS A 53 7.54 0.41 -16.46
N PRO A 54 8.07 -0.44 -15.55
CA PRO A 54 7.40 -0.73 -14.31
C PRO A 54 7.02 0.53 -13.52
N GLY A 55 5.76 0.60 -13.11
CA GLY A 55 5.22 1.71 -12.31
C GLY A 55 4.97 3.03 -13.05
N GLU A 56 5.28 3.15 -14.35
CA GLU A 56 5.14 4.43 -15.08
C GLU A 56 3.70 4.93 -15.25
N LEU A 57 2.69 4.08 -14.99
CA LEU A 57 1.28 4.48 -15.02
C LEU A 57 0.76 5.01 -13.67
N ALA A 58 1.54 4.88 -12.59
CA ALA A 58 1.14 5.32 -11.27
C ALA A 58 1.52 6.79 -11.01
N VAL A 59 0.59 7.57 -10.44
CA VAL A 59 0.86 8.95 -10.05
C VAL A 59 1.55 8.98 -8.69
N ALA A 60 2.82 9.40 -8.68
CA ALA A 60 3.61 9.55 -7.46
C ALA A 60 3.19 10.80 -6.64
N CYS A 61 3.53 10.79 -5.35
CA CYS A 61 3.30 11.93 -4.46
C CYS A 61 4.34 13.04 -4.66
N LEU A 62 3.99 14.17 -5.29
CA LEU A 62 4.93 15.28 -5.51
C LEU A 62 5.41 16.01 -4.23
N ALA A 63 4.67 15.90 -3.14
CA ALA A 63 5.08 16.50 -1.86
C ALA A 63 6.03 15.59 -1.06
N CYS A 64 6.21 14.34 -1.47
CA CYS A 64 7.30 13.52 -0.94
C CYS A 64 8.65 14.00 -1.52
N PRO A 65 9.75 13.76 -0.80
CA PRO A 65 11.09 14.07 -1.31
C PRO A 65 11.44 13.18 -2.51
N HIS A 66 11.89 13.81 -3.60
CA HIS A 66 12.33 13.19 -4.86
C HIS A 66 13.67 13.78 -5.30
N PRO A 67 14.78 13.02 -5.15
CA PRO A 67 16.10 13.45 -5.61
C PRO A 67 16.08 13.87 -7.08
N GLY A 68 16.74 14.99 -7.40
CA GLY A 68 16.79 15.53 -8.76
C GLY A 68 15.50 16.17 -9.28
N ILE A 69 14.39 16.10 -8.53
CA ILE A 69 13.10 16.70 -8.93
C ILE A 69 12.73 17.87 -8.03
N ASN A 70 12.61 17.64 -6.72
CA ASN A 70 12.10 18.66 -5.78
C ASN A 70 12.96 18.84 -4.51
N LEU A 71 14.16 18.25 -4.50
CA LEU A 71 15.15 18.45 -3.45
C LEU A 71 16.19 19.49 -3.88
N PRO A 72 16.61 20.41 -3.00
CA PRO A 72 17.66 21.38 -3.32
C PRO A 72 19.02 20.69 -3.46
N SER A 73 19.94 21.29 -4.22
CA SER A 73 21.32 20.79 -4.32
C SER A 73 22.00 20.71 -2.95
N GLY A 74 22.78 19.65 -2.71
CA GLY A 74 23.49 19.42 -1.44
C GLY A 74 22.59 18.97 -0.29
N TRP A 75 21.35 18.55 -0.56
CA TRP A 75 20.46 18.01 0.46
C TRP A 75 21.07 16.77 1.15
N GLU A 76 21.90 16.00 0.44
CA GLU A 76 22.65 14.82 0.93
C GLU A 76 23.58 15.14 2.10
N GLU A 77 24.17 16.34 2.10
CA GLU A 77 25.16 16.81 3.07
C GLU A 77 24.51 17.58 4.23
N THR A 78 23.18 17.59 4.30
CA THR A 78 22.46 18.34 5.33
C THR A 78 22.78 17.81 6.73
N ASP A 79 22.98 18.75 7.65
CA ASP A 79 23.20 18.47 9.07
C ASP A 79 22.16 17.48 9.62
N VAL A 80 22.62 16.58 10.50
CA VAL A 80 21.79 15.50 11.06
C VAL A 80 20.52 16.05 11.71
N SER A 81 20.59 17.20 12.38
CA SER A 81 19.42 17.81 13.02
C SER A 81 18.34 18.26 12.03
N ARG A 82 18.68 18.43 10.75
CA ARG A 82 17.82 18.93 9.67
C ARG A 82 17.46 17.88 8.61
N LYS A 83 18.07 16.69 8.64
CA LYS A 83 17.74 15.59 7.70
C LYS A 83 16.25 15.24 7.65
N PHE A 84 15.51 15.48 8.73
CA PHE A 84 14.06 15.28 8.77
C PHE A 84 13.27 16.08 7.72
N LEU A 85 13.84 17.17 7.18
CA LEU A 85 13.22 17.97 6.12
C LEU A 85 13.09 17.19 4.81
N TYR A 86 13.97 16.21 4.57
CA TYR A 86 14.02 15.38 3.36
C TYR A 86 13.59 13.94 3.63
N CYS A 87 12.87 13.73 4.74
CA CYS A 87 12.43 12.41 5.16
C CYS A 87 11.17 11.98 4.42
N LEU A 88 11.20 10.76 3.88
CA LEU A 88 10.01 10.10 3.36
C LEU A 88 9.28 9.39 4.50
N PHE A 89 7.95 9.49 4.51
CA PHE A 89 7.10 8.81 5.48
C PHE A 89 6.22 7.82 4.74
N LEU A 90 6.43 6.53 4.98
CA LEU A 90 5.68 5.43 4.41
C LEU A 90 4.82 4.78 5.49
N ALA A 91 3.56 4.51 5.18
CA ALA A 91 2.67 3.70 6.00
C ALA A 91 2.43 2.37 5.29
N MET A 92 2.48 1.29 6.05
CA MET A 92 2.25 -0.06 5.57
C MET A 92 1.13 -0.70 6.35
N ASP A 93 0.29 -1.47 5.66
CA ASP A 93 -0.80 -2.19 6.28
C ASP A 93 -1.39 -3.23 5.31
N THR A 94 -2.21 -4.12 5.84
CA THR A 94 -2.90 -5.17 5.09
C THR A 94 -4.42 -5.12 5.26
N ASN A 95 -5.13 -5.39 4.17
CA ASN A 95 -6.58 -5.49 4.19
C ASN A 95 -7.03 -6.92 3.91
N PHE A 96 -7.37 -7.64 4.97
CA PHE A 96 -7.88 -9.02 4.90
C PHE A 96 -9.32 -9.15 4.39
N ARG A 97 -10.02 -8.03 4.16
CA ARG A 97 -11.37 -8.07 3.57
C ARG A 97 -11.30 -8.16 2.06
N LEU A 98 -10.25 -7.62 1.42
CA LEU A 98 -9.99 -7.71 -0.02
C LEU A 98 -9.55 -9.13 -0.43
N LYS A 99 -10.39 -10.13 -0.16
CA LYS A 99 -10.15 -11.53 -0.53
C LYS A 99 -10.45 -11.77 -2.00
N ASN A 100 -9.73 -12.69 -2.63
CA ASN A 100 -10.05 -13.21 -3.96
C ASN A 100 -10.27 -14.73 -3.88
N ARG A 101 -11.41 -15.20 -4.38
CA ARG A 101 -11.71 -16.64 -4.41
C ARG A 101 -10.90 -17.32 -5.50
N ASN A 102 -10.40 -18.51 -5.18
CA ASN A 102 -9.77 -19.33 -6.19
C ASN A 102 -10.85 -19.91 -7.11
N ARG A 103 -10.90 -19.41 -8.35
CA ARG A 103 -11.79 -19.90 -9.42
C ARG A 103 -11.06 -20.77 -10.46
N GLY A 104 -9.86 -21.23 -10.13
CA GLY A 104 -8.96 -21.89 -11.08
C GLY A 104 -8.14 -20.87 -11.87
N GLU A 105 -7.31 -21.38 -12.78
CA GLU A 105 -6.58 -20.57 -13.74
C GLU A 105 -7.43 -20.31 -14.99
N SER A 106 -7.23 -19.15 -15.61
CA SER A 106 -7.85 -18.81 -16.89
C SER A 106 -6.74 -18.44 -17.86
N ALA A 107 -6.48 -19.31 -18.84
CA ALA A 107 -5.52 -19.04 -19.90
C ALA A 107 -5.88 -17.80 -20.75
N THR A 108 -7.12 -17.32 -20.64
CA THR A 108 -7.62 -16.14 -21.37
C THR A 108 -7.60 -14.84 -20.54
N ASP A 109 -7.29 -14.93 -19.25
CA ASP A 109 -7.20 -13.74 -18.40
C ASP A 109 -5.75 -13.24 -18.32
N VAL A 110 -5.44 -12.26 -19.17
CA VAL A 110 -4.13 -11.59 -19.20
C VAL A 110 -4.25 -10.31 -18.39
N GLU A 111 -3.44 -10.14 -17.35
CA GLU A 111 -3.33 -8.90 -16.57
C GLU A 111 -2.74 -7.78 -17.45
N LEU A 112 -3.46 -6.67 -17.64
CA LEU A 112 -3.07 -5.60 -18.56
C LEU A 112 -2.12 -4.60 -17.91
N HIS A 113 -2.21 -4.40 -16.59
CA HIS A 113 -1.37 -3.45 -15.84
C HIS A 113 -0.23 -4.12 -15.07
N ASN A 114 0.10 -5.38 -15.40
CA ASN A 114 1.05 -6.22 -14.66
C ASN A 114 2.38 -5.52 -14.37
N GLY A 115 2.53 -4.98 -13.16
CA GLY A 115 3.71 -4.22 -12.74
C GLY A 115 3.87 -2.85 -13.39
N LEU A 116 2.86 -2.32 -14.10
CA LEU A 116 2.93 -1.02 -14.80
C LEU A 116 2.42 0.15 -13.94
N ALA A 117 1.68 -0.12 -12.85
CA ALA A 117 1.07 0.90 -12.00
C ALA A 117 1.38 0.67 -10.50
N TYR A 118 0.38 0.35 -9.67
CA TYR A 118 0.55 0.24 -8.21
C TYR A 118 0.83 -1.18 -7.76
N PHE A 119 0.28 -2.19 -8.44
CA PHE A 119 0.63 -3.58 -8.17
C PHE A 119 2.08 -3.89 -8.57
N VAL A 120 2.76 -4.67 -7.74
CA VAL A 120 4.03 -5.31 -8.11
C VAL A 120 3.82 -6.26 -9.29
N LYS A 121 4.88 -6.53 -10.06
CA LYS A 121 4.82 -7.48 -11.18
C LYS A 121 4.52 -8.88 -10.67
N THR A 122 3.41 -9.48 -11.12
CA THR A 122 2.84 -10.71 -10.55
C THR A 122 3.80 -11.90 -10.60
N GLY A 123 4.48 -12.13 -11.72
CA GLY A 123 5.38 -13.30 -11.89
C GLY A 123 6.52 -13.34 -10.87
N PRO A 124 7.46 -12.37 -10.92
CA PRO A 124 8.59 -12.31 -9.98
C PRO A 124 8.15 -12.27 -8.51
N TYR A 125 7.03 -11.60 -8.21
CA TYR A 125 6.48 -11.58 -6.86
C TYR A 125 6.05 -12.97 -6.40
N MET A 126 5.26 -13.68 -7.19
CA MET A 126 4.76 -15.01 -6.83
C MET A 126 5.90 -16.03 -6.76
N ASP A 127 6.90 -15.95 -7.64
CA ASP A 127 8.08 -16.82 -7.60
C ASP A 127 8.84 -16.64 -6.29
N TYR A 128 9.13 -15.39 -5.90
CA TYR A 128 9.75 -15.08 -4.62
C TYR A 128 8.94 -15.63 -3.44
N ILE A 129 7.62 -15.43 -3.46
CA ILE A 129 6.73 -15.88 -2.39
C ILE A 129 6.67 -17.41 -2.27
N HIS A 130 6.71 -18.14 -3.39
CA HIS A 130 6.71 -19.60 -3.37
C HIS A 130 8.04 -20.18 -2.87
N CYS A 131 9.16 -19.53 -3.20
CA CYS A 131 10.49 -19.95 -2.77
C CYS A 131 10.80 -19.55 -1.32
N THR A 132 10.12 -18.53 -0.79
CA THR A 132 10.40 -18.00 0.56
C THR A 132 9.52 -18.66 1.61
N LYS A 133 10.14 -19.31 2.60
CA LYS A 133 9.40 -19.92 3.72
C LYS A 133 8.75 -18.82 4.56
N ALA A 134 7.47 -19.02 4.88
CA ALA A 134 6.77 -18.15 5.83
C ALA A 134 7.42 -18.28 7.22
N GLN A 135 7.98 -17.19 7.72
CA GLN A 135 8.43 -17.11 9.11
C GLN A 135 7.24 -16.79 10.00
N ARG A 136 7.06 -17.58 11.07
CA ARG A 136 6.11 -17.30 12.14
C ARG A 136 6.87 -16.68 13.29
N ASP A 137 6.73 -15.37 13.48
CA ASP A 137 7.24 -14.74 14.69
C ASP A 137 6.14 -14.68 15.76
N ILE A 138 6.54 -15.00 16.99
CA ILE A 138 5.68 -14.91 18.15
C ILE A 138 5.73 -13.46 18.62
N SER A 139 4.62 -12.73 18.45
CA SER A 139 4.49 -11.36 18.95
C SER A 139 4.74 -11.32 20.46
N THR A 140 5.64 -10.42 20.87
CA THR A 140 5.87 -10.07 22.28
C THR A 140 4.85 -9.04 22.80
N CYS A 141 4.03 -8.47 21.91
CA CYS A 141 2.92 -7.58 22.25
C CYS A 141 1.61 -8.41 22.36
N LEU A 142 1.02 -8.44 23.55
CA LEU A 142 -0.11 -9.31 23.91
C LEU A 142 -1.32 -9.17 22.97
N GLY A 143 -1.69 -7.94 22.55
CA GLY A 143 -2.85 -7.70 21.68
C GLY A 143 -2.72 -8.36 20.31
N PHE A 144 -1.56 -8.22 19.66
CA PHE A 144 -1.30 -8.77 18.33
C PHE A 144 -1.10 -10.29 18.30
N ARG A 145 -0.72 -10.89 19.44
CA ARG A 145 -0.62 -12.35 19.56
C ARG A 145 -1.97 -13.04 19.41
N LEU A 146 -3.07 -12.37 19.78
CA LEU A 146 -4.43 -12.90 19.62
C LEU A 146 -4.93 -12.73 18.17
N LEU A 147 -4.66 -11.59 17.54
CA LEU A 147 -5.10 -11.25 16.17
C LEU A 147 -4.45 -12.14 15.10
N SER A 148 -3.13 -12.34 15.17
CA SER A 148 -2.37 -13.20 14.24
C SER A 148 -2.91 -14.64 14.14
N SER A 149 -3.50 -15.17 15.22
CA SER A 149 -4.09 -16.51 15.25
C SER A 149 -5.48 -16.60 14.59
N ALA A 150 -6.18 -15.47 14.44
CA ALA A 150 -7.50 -15.41 13.79
C ALA A 150 -7.37 -15.24 12.27
N GLU A 151 -6.35 -14.50 11.82
CA GLU A 151 -6.12 -14.17 10.41
C GLU A 151 -5.69 -15.36 9.55
N THR A 152 -5.05 -16.38 10.15
CA THR A 152 -4.58 -17.58 9.44
C THR A 152 -5.63 -18.69 9.28
N LYS A 153 -6.84 -18.55 9.85
CA LYS A 153 -7.80 -19.66 9.96
C LYS A 153 -8.69 -19.90 8.72
N PHE A 154 -8.72 -18.99 7.74
CA PHE A 154 -9.71 -19.03 6.64
C PHE A 154 -9.13 -18.74 5.24
N TYR A 155 -8.07 -19.44 4.84
CA TYR A 155 -7.48 -19.30 3.49
C TYR A 155 -7.94 -20.35 2.47
N HIS A 156 -8.57 -21.46 2.90
CA HIS A 156 -9.03 -22.50 1.97
C HIS A 156 -10.05 -21.94 0.95
N GLY A 157 -9.81 -22.24 -0.33
CA GLY A 157 -10.62 -21.75 -1.44
C GLY A 157 -10.37 -20.29 -1.84
N LEU A 158 -9.37 -19.63 -1.25
CA LEU A 158 -8.91 -18.30 -1.65
C LEU A 158 -7.62 -18.39 -2.45
N ARG A 159 -7.49 -17.52 -3.44
CA ARG A 159 -6.22 -17.26 -4.14
C ARG A 159 -5.44 -16.16 -3.42
N ALA A 160 -6.15 -15.14 -2.95
CA ALA A 160 -5.61 -14.10 -2.10
C ALA A 160 -6.47 -13.96 -0.83
N THR A 161 -5.83 -13.95 0.33
CA THR A 161 -6.46 -13.74 1.64
C THR A 161 -6.66 -12.26 1.97
N GLY A 162 -6.05 -11.37 1.21
CA GLY A 162 -6.09 -9.93 1.38
C GLY A 162 -5.13 -9.23 0.43
N VAL A 163 -4.94 -7.93 0.64
CA VAL A 163 -4.00 -7.09 -0.12
C VAL A 163 -3.10 -6.37 0.89
N GLY A 164 -1.79 -6.38 0.67
CA GLY A 164 -0.84 -5.51 1.36
C GLY A 164 -0.57 -4.26 0.56
N MET A 165 -0.36 -3.12 1.25
CA MET A 165 -0.11 -1.84 0.59
C MET A 165 0.88 -0.97 1.35
N VAL A 166 1.61 -0.16 0.59
CA VAL A 166 2.49 0.91 1.04
C VAL A 166 1.95 2.22 0.49
N ILE A 167 1.78 3.22 1.36
CA ILE A 167 1.38 4.57 0.95
C ILE A 167 2.29 5.63 1.56
N CYS A 168 2.28 6.84 1.00
CA CYS A 168 2.79 8.02 1.68
C CYS A 168 1.94 8.31 2.93
N ALA A 169 2.52 8.20 4.13
CA ALA A 169 1.79 8.39 5.38
C ALA A 169 1.31 9.84 5.60
N ARG A 170 1.97 10.82 4.96
CA ARG A 170 1.62 12.24 5.10
C ARG A 170 0.52 12.67 4.13
N HIS A 171 0.60 12.26 2.88
CA HIS A 171 -0.27 12.75 1.81
C HIS A 171 -1.31 11.71 1.36
N GLU A 172 -1.18 10.47 1.84
CA GLU A 172 -2.09 9.36 1.62
C GLU A 172 -2.20 8.93 0.15
N LEU A 173 -1.17 9.17 -0.65
CA LEU A 173 -1.05 8.62 -2.00
C LEU A 173 -0.42 7.23 -1.93
N ILE A 174 -0.97 6.30 -2.70
CA ILE A 174 -0.47 4.93 -2.83
C ILE A 174 0.87 4.95 -3.55
N CYS A 175 1.82 4.18 -3.06
CA CYS A 175 3.15 4.11 -3.66
C CYS A 175 3.14 3.31 -4.98
N VAL A 176 4.02 3.72 -5.89
CA VAL A 176 4.29 3.00 -7.14
C VAL A 176 4.85 1.62 -6.82
N LEU A 177 4.32 0.57 -7.45
CA LEU A 177 4.64 -0.83 -7.12
C LEU A 177 4.49 -1.16 -5.61
N GLY A 178 3.64 -0.41 -4.92
CA GLY A 178 3.42 -0.50 -3.47
C GLY A 178 2.24 -1.37 -3.08
N VAL A 179 1.73 -2.24 -3.94
CA VAL A 179 0.57 -3.10 -3.67
C VAL A 179 0.86 -4.55 -4.08
N GLY A 180 0.39 -5.52 -3.29
CA GLY A 180 0.47 -6.94 -3.63
C GLY A 180 -0.56 -7.81 -2.92
N ASP A 181 -1.00 -8.87 -3.60
CA ASP A 181 -1.92 -9.86 -3.03
C ASP A 181 -1.23 -10.74 -1.97
N LEU A 182 -1.93 -11.04 -0.88
CA LEU A 182 -1.46 -11.89 0.21
C LEU A 182 -1.95 -13.33 0.02
N GLN A 183 -1.08 -14.34 0.07
CA GLN A 183 -1.49 -15.74 -0.13
C GLN A 183 -1.96 -16.40 1.17
N ALA A 184 -1.45 -15.97 2.32
CA ALA A 184 -1.81 -16.56 3.62
C ALA A 184 -1.57 -15.58 4.78
N GLY A 185 -2.54 -14.71 5.03
CA GLY A 185 -2.42 -13.68 6.07
C GLY A 185 -1.30 -12.69 5.78
N GLU A 186 -0.94 -11.90 6.78
CA GLU A 186 0.16 -10.95 6.70
C GLU A 186 1.49 -11.67 6.98
N ARG A 187 2.26 -11.92 5.93
CA ARG A 187 3.58 -12.55 6.02
C ARG A 187 4.64 -11.52 5.68
N TYR A 188 5.74 -11.50 6.43
CA TYR A 188 6.86 -10.59 6.16
C TYR A 188 7.37 -10.65 4.72
N PRO A 189 7.57 -11.83 4.08
CA PRO A 189 7.96 -11.86 2.67
C PRO A 189 7.04 -11.05 1.75
N ASN A 190 5.72 -11.11 1.96
CA ASN A 190 4.78 -10.30 1.17
C ASN A 190 5.03 -8.81 1.38
N MET A 191 5.05 -8.37 2.64
CA MET A 191 5.15 -6.94 2.97
C MET A 191 6.53 -6.35 2.67
N ASP A 192 7.60 -7.14 2.84
CA ASP A 192 8.96 -6.74 2.49
C ASP A 192 9.13 -6.58 1.00
N TYR A 193 8.67 -7.55 0.20
CA TYR A 193 8.76 -7.42 -1.26
C TYR A 193 8.01 -6.19 -1.75
N ILE A 194 6.80 -5.94 -1.25
CA ILE A 194 6.01 -4.75 -1.62
C ILE A 194 6.74 -3.46 -1.19
N PHE A 195 7.25 -3.41 0.03
CA PHE A 195 8.01 -2.27 0.54
C PHE A 195 9.27 -1.98 -0.27
N PHE A 196 10.08 -3.02 -0.53
CA PHE A 196 11.33 -2.86 -1.25
C PHE A 196 11.12 -2.62 -2.74
N SER A 197 10.00 -3.06 -3.33
CA SER A 197 9.60 -2.66 -4.69
C SER A 197 9.38 -1.14 -4.79
N THR A 198 8.79 -0.53 -3.76
CA THR A 198 8.68 0.94 -3.66
C THR A 198 10.01 1.62 -3.32
N MET A 199 10.86 1.02 -2.49
CA MET A 199 12.15 1.62 -2.11
C MET A 199 13.18 1.56 -3.23
N ALA A 200 13.17 0.53 -4.08
CA ALA A 200 14.12 0.39 -5.18
C ALA A 200 14.09 1.57 -6.17
N ILE A 201 12.97 2.30 -6.22
CA ILE A 201 12.78 3.48 -7.05
C ILE A 201 13.05 4.81 -6.33
N VAL A 202 13.35 4.79 -5.02
CA VAL A 202 13.58 6.00 -4.21
C VAL A 202 14.83 5.86 -3.35
N PHE A 203 15.82 6.72 -3.59
CA PHE A 203 17.02 6.79 -2.74
C PHE A 203 16.99 8.06 -1.87
N LEU A 204 16.87 7.90 -0.55
CA LEU A 204 16.73 9.03 0.38
C LEU A 204 17.58 8.84 1.65
N LEU A 205 17.90 9.96 2.30
CA LEU A 205 18.68 9.99 3.56
C LEU A 205 17.91 9.48 4.78
N LEU A 206 16.57 9.51 4.74
CA LEU A 206 15.75 9.12 5.88
C LEU A 206 14.37 8.64 5.41
N VAL A 207 13.98 7.47 5.89
CA VAL A 207 12.67 6.86 5.63
C VAL A 207 12.07 6.41 6.94
N VAL A 208 10.91 6.99 7.27
CA VAL A 208 10.07 6.54 8.38
C VAL A 208 9.08 5.51 7.86
N ILE A 209 9.09 4.34 8.49
CA ILE A 209 8.14 3.26 8.27
C ILE A 209 7.15 3.27 9.43
N SER A 210 5.90 3.64 9.14
CA SER A 210 4.76 3.51 10.04
C SER A 210 4.06 2.18 9.77
N TYR A 211 4.03 1.29 10.76
CA TYR A 211 3.42 -0.03 10.61
C TYR A 211 3.00 -0.59 11.97
N ASP A 212 1.84 -1.22 12.03
CA ASP A 212 1.28 -1.85 13.24
C ASP A 212 2.29 -2.75 13.93
N ILE A 213 2.94 -3.62 13.17
CA ILE A 213 3.93 -4.56 13.70
C ILE A 213 5.37 -4.11 13.43
N ALA A 214 5.61 -2.78 13.26
CA ALA A 214 6.95 -2.22 13.02
C ALA A 214 7.99 -2.70 14.04
N CYS A 215 7.60 -2.78 15.31
CA CYS A 215 8.47 -3.22 16.40
C CYS A 215 8.94 -4.68 16.28
N GLN A 216 8.16 -5.53 15.59
CA GLN A 216 8.47 -6.92 15.33
C GLN A 216 9.24 -7.07 14.02
N ARG A 217 8.71 -6.48 12.94
CA ARG A 217 9.30 -6.55 11.59
C ARG A 217 10.76 -6.10 11.57
N ARG A 218 11.11 -5.00 12.25
CA ARG A 218 12.47 -4.45 12.24
C ARG A 218 13.56 -5.44 12.72
N ILE A 219 13.20 -6.44 13.52
CA ILE A 219 14.16 -7.40 14.10
C ILE A 219 14.73 -8.29 13.00
N ASN A 220 13.88 -8.70 12.05
CA ASN A 220 14.25 -9.64 11.00
C ASN A 220 14.36 -9.00 9.61
N LEU A 221 13.96 -7.74 9.45
CA LEU A 221 13.98 -7.00 8.17
C LEU A 221 15.32 -7.11 7.44
N PHE A 222 16.44 -6.85 8.12
CA PHE A 222 17.77 -6.88 7.49
C PHE A 222 18.18 -8.30 7.05
N LYS A 223 17.77 -9.33 7.79
CA LYS A 223 18.03 -10.73 7.41
C LYS A 223 17.15 -11.16 6.23
N GLN A 224 15.92 -10.65 6.19
CA GLN A 224 14.96 -10.94 5.12
C GLN A 224 15.33 -10.25 3.82
N MET A 225 15.99 -9.09 3.90
CA MET A 225 16.48 -8.38 2.72
C MET A 225 17.44 -9.24 1.87
N ASP A 226 18.30 -10.06 2.49
CA ASP A 226 19.23 -10.94 1.75
C ASP A 226 18.50 -11.97 0.87
N SER A 227 17.22 -12.23 1.15
CA SER A 227 16.39 -13.14 0.35
C SER A 227 15.65 -12.47 -0.80
N LEU A 228 15.60 -11.13 -0.83
CA LEU A 228 14.93 -10.38 -1.90
C LEU A 228 15.67 -10.50 -3.23
N PRO A 229 15.00 -10.22 -4.37
CA PRO A 229 15.66 -10.03 -5.65
C PRO A 229 16.84 -9.05 -5.56
N LEU A 230 17.92 -9.32 -6.29
CA LEU A 230 19.19 -8.56 -6.19
C LEU A 230 19.02 -7.07 -6.47
N ASP A 231 18.10 -6.71 -7.37
CA ASP A 231 17.74 -5.33 -7.73
C ASP A 231 16.95 -4.59 -6.62
N MET A 232 16.48 -5.31 -5.61
CA MET A 232 15.81 -4.77 -4.42
C MET A 232 16.69 -4.81 -3.16
N GLN A 233 17.85 -5.48 -3.21
CA GLN A 233 18.77 -5.54 -2.08
C GLN A 233 19.50 -4.21 -1.92
N MET A 234 19.66 -3.78 -0.67
CA MET A 234 20.44 -2.59 -0.32
C MET A 234 21.50 -2.97 0.73
N SER A 235 22.54 -2.15 0.90
CA SER A 235 23.50 -2.38 1.97
C SER A 235 22.81 -2.26 3.34
N VAL A 236 22.99 -3.26 4.21
CA VAL A 236 22.48 -3.25 5.60
C VAL A 236 22.96 -2.00 6.34
N MET A 237 24.22 -1.62 6.16
CA MET A 237 24.79 -0.41 6.79
C MET A 237 24.05 0.84 6.34
N THR A 238 23.80 0.97 5.03
CA THR A 238 23.05 2.10 4.48
C THR A 238 21.61 2.14 5.00
N LEU A 239 20.92 1.00 5.08
CA LEU A 239 19.55 0.96 5.56
C LEU A 239 19.42 1.22 7.07
N ALA A 240 20.36 0.71 7.87
CA ALA A 240 20.32 0.88 9.33
C ALA A 240 20.40 2.35 9.73
N ASP A 241 21.12 3.17 8.97
CA ASP A 241 21.28 4.60 9.22
C ASP A 241 20.11 5.45 8.74
N ILE A 242 19.31 4.97 7.77
CA ILE A 242 18.22 5.74 7.16
C ILE A 242 16.81 5.29 7.59
N LEU A 243 16.63 4.09 8.13
CA LEU A 243 15.31 3.57 8.49
C LEU A 243 14.93 3.90 9.94
N MET A 244 13.82 4.60 10.09
CA MET A 244 13.16 4.82 11.38
C MET A 244 11.81 4.08 11.42
N PHE A 245 11.45 3.53 12.57
CA PHE A 245 10.24 2.72 12.73
C PHE A 245 9.27 3.38 13.69
N GLY A 246 8.02 3.52 13.27
CA GLY A 246 6.95 4.10 14.06
C GLY A 246 5.72 3.20 14.09
N ILE A 247 4.98 3.24 15.19
CA ILE A 247 3.67 2.60 15.31
C ILE A 247 2.62 3.70 15.06
N PRO A 248 1.63 3.45 14.18
CA PRO A 248 0.50 4.36 14.00
C PRO A 248 -0.17 4.70 15.33
N LYS A 249 -0.59 5.97 15.50
CA LYS A 249 -1.02 6.50 16.81
C LYS A 249 -2.21 5.75 17.43
N PHE A 250 -3.15 5.31 16.61
CA PHE A 250 -4.33 4.55 17.04
C PHE A 250 -3.97 3.16 17.54
N HIS A 251 -2.90 2.56 16.99
CA HIS A 251 -2.47 1.20 17.31
C HIS A 251 -1.55 1.17 18.55
N GLY A 252 -0.96 2.31 18.93
CA GLY A 252 -0.10 2.45 20.11
C GLY A 252 -0.62 1.76 21.39
N PRO A 253 -1.89 1.94 21.80
CA PRO A 253 -2.48 1.25 22.96
C PRO A 253 -2.51 -0.28 22.85
N GLY A 254 -2.47 -0.87 21.65
CA GLY A 254 -2.38 -2.31 21.42
C GLY A 254 -1.01 -2.92 21.74
N HIS A 255 0.00 -2.08 21.93
CA HIS A 255 1.35 -2.48 22.33
C HIS A 255 1.58 -2.30 23.83
N ASN A 256 2.56 -3.05 24.37
CA ASN A 256 3.00 -2.80 25.73
C ASN A 256 3.60 -1.38 25.86
N LYS A 257 3.55 -0.80 27.07
CA LYS A 257 3.97 0.59 27.33
C LYS A 257 5.37 0.91 26.79
N LYS A 258 6.34 0.01 27.00
CA LYS A 258 7.72 0.21 26.52
C LYS A 258 7.77 0.34 25.00
N CYS A 259 7.10 -0.58 24.29
CA CYS A 259 7.00 -0.58 22.84
C CYS A 259 6.27 0.66 22.31
N ALA A 260 5.09 0.97 22.87
CA ALA A 260 4.29 2.11 22.47
C ALA A 260 5.04 3.45 22.63
N THR A 261 5.81 3.61 23.71
CA THR A 261 6.65 4.80 23.91
C THR A 261 7.83 4.82 22.95
N GLN A 262 8.57 3.71 22.81
CA GLN A 262 9.78 3.65 21.99
C GLN A 262 9.52 3.94 20.51
N TYR A 263 8.41 3.45 19.97
CA TYR A 263 8.05 3.63 18.56
C TYR A 263 6.96 4.69 18.37
N SER A 264 6.76 5.57 19.34
CA SER A 264 5.75 6.62 19.25
C SER A 264 6.13 7.67 18.19
N LEU A 265 5.27 7.86 17.19
CA LEU A 265 5.42 8.98 16.24
C LEU A 265 5.35 10.36 16.93
N ASN A 266 4.80 10.47 18.14
CA ASN A 266 4.81 11.73 18.89
C ASN A 266 6.17 12.06 19.52
N LEU A 267 7.01 11.03 19.76
CA LEU A 267 8.34 11.18 20.37
C LEU A 267 9.46 11.06 19.33
N MET A 268 9.13 10.67 18.10
CA MET A 268 10.08 10.53 17.00
C MET A 268 10.47 11.92 16.45
N TRP A 269 11.78 12.19 16.47
CA TRP A 269 12.32 13.41 15.89
C TRP A 269 11.94 13.52 14.40
N GLY A 270 11.51 14.71 13.98
CA GLY A 270 11.14 14.96 12.59
C GLY A 270 9.77 14.42 12.14
N ALA A 271 9.11 13.57 12.94
CA ALA A 271 7.81 13.02 12.58
C ALA A 271 6.67 14.07 12.61
N GLY A 272 6.83 15.11 13.43
CA GLY A 272 5.86 16.20 13.55
C GLY A 272 4.48 15.68 13.97
N ARG A 273 3.43 16.07 13.24
CA ARG A 273 2.05 15.65 13.51
C ARG A 273 1.58 14.43 12.70
N THR A 274 2.48 13.73 12.01
CA THR A 274 2.16 12.51 11.27
C THR A 274 1.47 11.50 12.18
N ASP A 275 0.29 10.99 11.79
CA ASP A 275 -0.49 10.03 12.58
C ASP A 275 -0.17 8.57 12.22
N GLY A 276 0.20 8.30 10.97
CA GLY A 276 0.44 6.94 10.47
C GLY A 276 -0.83 6.20 10.06
N GLU A 277 -2.00 6.82 10.20
CA GLU A 277 -3.34 6.20 10.10
C GLU A 277 -3.97 6.33 8.71
N GLY A 278 -3.30 7.04 7.80
CA GLY A 278 -3.83 7.33 6.47
C GLY A 278 -4.24 6.07 5.71
N ILE A 279 -3.53 4.96 5.90
CA ILE A 279 -3.76 3.70 5.17
C ILE A 279 -5.08 3.02 5.58
N GLU A 280 -5.45 3.10 6.86
CA GLU A 280 -6.73 2.60 7.36
C GLU A 280 -7.92 3.41 6.82
N ARG A 281 -7.77 4.74 6.75
CA ARG A 281 -8.75 5.60 6.07
C ARG A 281 -8.93 5.18 4.61
N ARG A 282 -7.83 4.86 3.92
CA ARG A 282 -7.86 4.37 2.54
C ARG A 282 -8.57 3.02 2.39
N TRP A 283 -8.41 2.11 3.33
CA TRP A 283 -9.17 0.86 3.33
C TRP A 283 -10.68 1.09 3.48
N GLY A 284 -11.07 2.07 4.30
CA GLY A 284 -12.46 2.52 4.38
C GLY A 284 -13.02 2.96 3.03
N ASP A 285 -12.28 3.79 2.30
CA ASP A 285 -12.69 4.32 0.99
C ASP A 285 -12.79 3.22 -0.09
N LEU A 286 -11.94 2.19 0.01
CA LEU A 286 -11.93 1.02 -0.89
C LEU A 286 -12.97 -0.04 -0.52
N GLY A 287 -13.85 0.22 0.46
CA GLY A 287 -14.82 -0.75 0.96
C GLY A 287 -15.70 -1.38 -0.12
N ARG A 288 -16.06 -0.63 -1.18
CA ARG A 288 -16.84 -1.14 -2.31
C ARG A 288 -16.07 -2.14 -3.19
N ALA A 289 -14.75 -2.02 -3.27
CA ALA A 289 -13.92 -2.92 -4.06
C ALA A 289 -13.92 -4.36 -3.50
N ILE A 290 -14.18 -4.52 -2.20
CA ILE A 290 -14.17 -5.82 -1.50
C ILE A 290 -15.10 -6.82 -2.17
N THR A 291 -16.37 -6.46 -2.38
CA THR A 291 -17.34 -7.40 -2.98
C THR A 291 -17.17 -7.51 -4.49
N MET A 292 -16.86 -6.39 -5.15
CA MET A 292 -16.70 -6.33 -6.61
C MET A 292 -15.56 -7.23 -7.12
N THR A 293 -14.42 -7.21 -6.44
CA THR A 293 -13.19 -7.88 -6.90
C THR A 293 -13.02 -9.29 -6.34
N LYS A 294 -13.95 -9.75 -5.51
CA LYS A 294 -13.85 -11.03 -4.80
C LYS A 294 -13.91 -12.25 -5.72
N GLU A 295 -14.74 -12.14 -6.76
CA GLU A 295 -15.04 -13.23 -7.69
C GLU A 295 -14.37 -13.05 -9.05
N MET A 296 -13.66 -11.94 -9.25
CA MET A 296 -12.92 -11.65 -10.48
C MET A 296 -11.74 -12.62 -10.64
N SER A 297 -11.40 -12.90 -11.89
CA SER A 297 -10.15 -13.58 -12.22
C SER A 297 -8.94 -12.67 -11.88
N PRO A 298 -7.73 -13.23 -11.72
CA PRO A 298 -6.60 -12.51 -11.14
C PRO A 298 -6.22 -11.23 -11.89
N GLY A 299 -6.09 -11.31 -13.22
CA GLY A 299 -5.71 -10.16 -14.03
C GLY A 299 -6.80 -9.10 -14.02
N ALA A 300 -8.07 -9.50 -14.19
CA ALA A 300 -9.19 -8.56 -14.14
C ALA A 300 -9.31 -7.85 -12.78
N ARG A 301 -9.00 -8.57 -11.69
CA ARG A 301 -8.97 -8.00 -10.34
C ARG A 301 -7.88 -6.95 -10.19
N HIS A 302 -6.64 -7.28 -10.55
CA HIS A 302 -5.52 -6.34 -10.46
C HIS A 302 -5.79 -5.09 -11.30
N ASP A 303 -6.23 -5.26 -12.54
CA ASP A 303 -6.56 -4.14 -13.41
C ASP A 303 -7.66 -3.25 -12.80
N THR A 304 -8.71 -3.86 -12.22
CA THR A 304 -9.79 -3.12 -11.55
C THR A 304 -9.27 -2.34 -10.33
N LEU A 305 -8.42 -2.95 -9.52
CA LEU A 305 -7.86 -2.30 -8.33
C LEU A 305 -6.90 -1.17 -8.71
N ASP A 306 -6.02 -1.38 -9.70
CA ASP A 306 -5.16 -0.32 -10.25
C ASP A 306 -5.97 0.85 -10.79
N MET A 307 -7.12 0.61 -11.43
CA MET A 307 -8.02 1.69 -11.83
C MET A 307 -8.57 2.47 -10.64
N LEU A 308 -9.00 1.79 -9.58
CA LEU A 308 -9.50 2.46 -8.38
C LEU A 308 -8.41 3.29 -7.69
N PHE A 309 -7.17 2.79 -7.67
CA PHE A 309 -6.02 3.53 -7.17
C PHE A 309 -5.68 4.73 -8.07
N SER A 310 -5.81 4.58 -9.38
CA SER A 310 -5.65 5.64 -10.38
C SER A 310 -6.80 6.65 -10.40
N LEU A 311 -7.91 6.40 -9.73
CA LEU A 311 -8.90 7.45 -9.44
C LEU A 311 -8.49 8.22 -8.17
N HIS A 312 -7.94 7.53 -7.18
CA HIS A 312 -7.55 8.09 -5.91
C HIS A 312 -6.34 9.01 -5.99
N ASN A 313 -5.21 8.51 -6.49
CA ASN A 313 -3.95 9.24 -6.47
C ASN A 313 -4.01 10.56 -7.25
N PRO A 314 -4.55 10.61 -8.48
CA PRO A 314 -4.75 11.87 -9.20
C PRO A 314 -5.69 12.84 -8.46
N LEU A 315 -6.78 12.36 -7.87
CA LEU A 315 -7.67 13.23 -7.08
C LEU A 315 -6.92 13.86 -5.89
N LYS A 316 -6.14 13.07 -5.15
CA LYS A 316 -5.29 13.59 -4.06
C LYS A 316 -4.23 14.54 -4.57
N TYR A 317 -3.63 14.23 -5.72
CA TYR A 317 -2.64 15.07 -6.38
C TYR A 317 -3.21 16.45 -6.71
N TYR A 318 -4.37 16.52 -7.38
CA TYR A 318 -5.00 17.79 -7.73
C TYR A 318 -5.46 18.57 -6.49
N MET A 319 -5.90 17.87 -5.44
CA MET A 319 -6.33 18.47 -4.18
C MET A 319 -5.20 18.75 -3.19
N LEU A 320 -3.93 18.50 -3.58
CA LEU A 320 -2.79 18.57 -2.68
C LEU A 320 -2.59 19.99 -2.14
N GLY A 321 -2.68 21.01 -3.01
CA GLY A 321 -2.55 22.42 -2.60
C GLY A 321 -3.60 22.85 -1.57
N VAL A 322 -4.86 22.45 -1.78
CA VAL A 322 -5.96 22.72 -0.85
C VAL A 322 -5.71 22.03 0.50
N SER A 323 -5.31 20.76 0.46
CA SER A 323 -5.05 19.96 1.66
C SER A 323 -3.85 20.51 2.46
N LEU A 324 -2.77 20.90 1.78
CA LEU A 324 -1.57 21.47 2.40
C LEU A 324 -1.87 22.84 3.01
N ARG A 325 -2.63 23.70 2.32
CA ARG A 325 -3.05 25.01 2.86
C ARG A 325 -3.88 24.84 4.13
N ALA A 326 -4.87 23.95 4.13
CA ALA A 326 -5.69 23.68 5.31
C ALA A 326 -4.84 23.20 6.50
N ARG A 327 -3.90 22.28 6.25
CA ARG A 327 -2.97 21.79 7.28
C ARG A 327 -2.00 22.86 7.78
N LEU A 328 -1.56 23.77 6.92
CA LEU A 328 -0.69 24.89 7.30
C LEU A 328 -1.41 25.82 8.28
N LEU A 329 -2.67 26.18 8.02
CA LEU A 329 -3.45 27.03 8.92
C LEU A 329 -3.57 26.40 10.32
N VAL A 330 -3.95 25.11 10.38
CA VAL A 330 -3.99 24.36 11.65
C VAL A 330 -2.61 24.32 12.33
N ALA A 331 -1.54 24.15 11.56
CA ALA A 331 -0.18 24.13 12.09
C ALA A 331 0.26 25.48 12.67
N LEU A 332 -0.14 26.60 12.07
CA LEU A 332 0.15 27.95 12.57
C LEU A 332 -0.56 28.21 13.90
N ASP A 333 -1.84 27.87 14.00
CA ASP A 333 -2.62 28.01 15.24
C ASP A 333 -2.01 27.16 16.36
N HIS A 334 -1.70 25.89 16.05
CA HIS A 334 -1.08 24.99 17.01
C HIS A 334 0.33 25.43 17.40
N ARG A 335 1.11 25.98 16.47
CA ARG A 335 2.44 26.51 16.79
C ARG A 335 2.35 27.62 17.83
N ALA A 336 1.43 28.57 17.67
CA ALA A 336 1.24 29.66 18.62
C ALA A 336 0.88 29.13 20.02
N PHE A 337 -0.04 28.16 20.08
CA PHE A 337 -0.40 27.50 21.34
C PHE A 337 0.79 26.78 21.99
N GLN A 338 1.53 25.97 21.23
CA GLN A 338 2.65 25.18 21.74
C GLN A 338 3.82 26.05 22.19
N GLN A 339 4.09 27.16 21.49
CA GLN A 339 5.12 28.12 21.93
C GLN A 339 4.77 28.75 23.27
N LYS A 340 3.51 29.14 23.49
CA LYS A 340 3.04 29.66 24.77
C LYS A 340 3.14 28.61 25.87
N ALA A 341 2.68 27.39 25.61
CA ALA A 341 2.74 26.28 26.56
C ALA A 341 4.19 25.96 26.96
N LEU A 342 5.12 25.92 25.98
CA LEU A 342 6.53 25.69 26.22
C LEU A 342 7.14 26.82 27.07
N ALA A 343 6.84 28.08 26.77
CA ALA A 343 7.32 29.22 27.56
C ALA A 343 6.84 29.15 29.02
N THR A 344 5.56 28.83 29.25
CA THR A 344 5.02 28.62 30.61
C THR A 344 5.74 27.49 31.33
N PHE A 345 5.94 26.35 30.65
CA PHE A 345 6.63 25.19 31.23
C PHE A 345 8.11 25.47 31.54
N SER A 346 8.82 26.15 30.64
CA SER A 346 10.21 26.55 30.88
C SER A 346 10.34 27.53 32.04
N ALA A 347 9.40 28.46 32.19
CA ALA A 347 9.38 29.39 33.32
C ALA A 347 9.16 28.67 34.66
N SER A 348 8.28 27.65 34.71
CA SER A 348 8.04 26.90 35.95
C SER A 348 9.23 26.07 36.42
N ILE A 349 10.09 25.62 35.50
CA ILE A 349 11.32 24.91 35.87
C ILE A 349 12.35 25.89 36.46
N ASN A 350 12.44 27.09 35.89
CA ASN A 350 13.41 28.10 36.34
C ASN A 350 13.01 28.81 37.64
N SER A 351 11.76 28.69 38.09
CA SER A 351 11.28 29.28 39.34
C SER A 351 11.48 28.41 40.58
N GLU A 352 11.92 27.15 40.42
CA GLU A 352 12.18 26.20 41.51
C GLU A 352 13.68 26.02 41.82
N ASN A 353 14.56 26.77 41.13
CA ASN A 353 15.97 26.97 41.49
C ASN A 353 16.18 28.44 41.89
#